data_AF-A0A951TMV7-F1
#
_entry.id   AF-A0A951TMV7-F1
#
_cell.length_a   1.000
_cell.length_b   1.000
_cell.length_c   1.000
_cell.angle_alpha   90.00
_cell.angle_beta   90.00
_cell.angle_gamma   90.00
#
_symmetry.space_group_name_H-M   'P 1'
#
loop_
_entity.id
_entity.type
_entity.pdbx_description
1 polymer ?
#
loop_
_entity_poly.entity_id
_entity_poly.type
_entity_poly.pdbx_seq_one_letter_code
_entity_poly.pdbx_strand_id
1 'polypeptide(L)'
;MYFSEGVPNINRAIFLLAFALPVAPRAPETAPPLEIEIVGPSVLMNHAREGAVAVFDLRPHGRRVPNATRNLAAPVGNAPVFALGDLETARAWAKKRALKSVWVIPPHLIEFHAMRGVPQIAPRQAWEKVSRNAWPLFDVSEAVEFADSRLPRSQRLDYSAFGSGKLEDLPKGRPF
;
A
#
# COMPACT_ATOMS: atom_id res chain seq x y z
N MET A 1 -24.76 -19.50 88.83
CA MET A 1 -25.72 -18.99 87.83
C MET A 1 -25.30 -19.58 86.50
N TYR A 2 -25.80 -20.76 86.17
CA TYR A 2 -27.01 -21.04 85.37
C TYR A 2 -26.83 -20.76 83.88
N PHE A 3 -26.95 -21.87 83.12
CA PHE A 3 -26.84 -22.07 81.69
C PHE A 3 -28.06 -21.52 80.91
N SER A 4 -27.85 -21.24 79.63
CA SER A 4 -28.82 -21.37 78.53
C SER A 4 -27.96 -21.46 77.25
N GLU A 5 -27.73 -22.61 76.58
CA GLU A 5 -28.68 -23.37 75.73
C GLU A 5 -29.63 -22.42 74.98
N GLY A 6 -29.74 -22.36 73.66
CA GLY A 6 -29.48 -23.29 72.58
C GLY A 6 -30.53 -22.98 71.51
N VAL A 7 -30.18 -23.27 70.24
CA VAL A 7 -31.02 -23.67 69.10
C VAL A 7 -30.58 -22.95 67.80
N PRO A 8 -30.13 -23.72 66.79
CA PRO A 8 -29.71 -23.25 65.48
C PRO A 8 -30.90 -23.15 64.52
N ASN A 9 -30.85 -22.22 63.57
CA ASN A 9 -31.64 -22.25 62.34
C ASN A 9 -30.69 -21.92 61.19
N ILE A 10 -30.09 -22.90 60.53
CA ILE A 10 -30.65 -23.62 59.37
C ILE A 10 -31.22 -22.63 58.33
N ASN A 11 -30.50 -22.60 57.20
CA ASN A 11 -30.97 -22.22 55.87
C ASN A 11 -31.37 -20.76 55.64
N ARG A 12 -30.36 -19.93 55.33
CA ARG A 12 -30.50 -18.90 54.29
C ARG A 12 -29.36 -18.98 53.27
N ALA A 13 -29.18 -20.18 52.72
CA ALA A 13 -28.70 -20.33 51.36
C ALA A 13 -29.81 -19.85 50.41
N ILE A 14 -29.99 -18.53 50.32
CA ILE A 14 -30.83 -17.90 49.31
C ILE A 14 -29.88 -17.17 48.37
N PHE A 15 -29.46 -17.92 47.35
CA PHE A 15 -29.36 -17.49 45.97
C PHE A 15 -29.31 -15.97 45.77
N LEU A 16 -28.11 -15.38 45.91
CA LEU A 16 -27.76 -14.19 45.11
C LEU A 16 -27.25 -14.68 43.75
N LEU A 17 -28.16 -15.29 43.01
CA LEU A 17 -28.05 -15.59 41.60
C LEU A 17 -28.66 -14.39 40.86
N ALA A 18 -28.04 -13.23 41.03
CA ALA A 18 -28.42 -12.00 40.35
C ALA A 18 -27.13 -11.34 39.88
N PHE A 19 -27.07 -11.09 38.56
CA PHE A 19 -25.95 -10.53 37.79
C PHE A 19 -24.92 -11.52 37.21
N ALA A 20 -25.37 -12.71 36.80
CA ALA A 20 -24.92 -13.28 35.53
C ALA A 20 -25.78 -12.70 34.41
N LEU A 21 -25.71 -11.38 34.18
CA LEU A 21 -26.09 -10.85 32.88
C LEU A 21 -25.14 -11.52 31.88
N PRO A 22 -25.63 -12.24 30.85
CA PRO A 22 -24.76 -12.56 29.75
C PRO A 22 -24.32 -11.21 29.21
N VAL A 23 -23.07 -10.84 29.46
CA VAL A 23 -22.35 -9.96 28.54
C VAL A 23 -22.39 -10.74 27.24
N ALA A 24 -23.44 -10.49 26.45
CA ALA A 24 -23.50 -10.97 25.09
C ALA A 24 -22.12 -10.65 24.51
N PRO A 25 -21.39 -11.62 23.94
CA PRO A 25 -20.13 -11.32 23.30
C PRO A 25 -20.46 -10.18 22.33
N ARG A 26 -19.92 -9.00 22.62
CA ARG A 26 -20.05 -7.85 21.74
C ARG A 26 -19.51 -8.38 20.42
N ALA A 27 -20.41 -8.59 19.45
CA ALA A 27 -20.02 -9.10 18.16
C ALA A 27 -18.80 -8.29 17.74
N PRO A 28 -17.68 -8.94 17.38
CA PRO A 28 -16.49 -8.19 17.02
C PRO A 28 -16.93 -7.16 16.00
N GLU A 29 -16.77 -5.89 16.35
CA GLU A 29 -17.04 -4.79 15.46
C GLU A 29 -16.24 -5.12 14.20
N THR A 30 -16.96 -5.52 13.15
CA THR A 30 -16.36 -6.10 11.97
C THR A 30 -15.49 -5.00 11.41
N ALA A 31 -14.17 -5.13 11.62
CA ALA A 31 -13.21 -4.18 11.08
C ALA A 31 -13.55 -3.99 9.59
N PRO A 32 -13.61 -2.74 9.11
CA PRO A 32 -13.99 -2.49 7.73
C PRO A 32 -13.14 -3.38 6.81
N PRO A 33 -13.75 -3.97 5.76
CA PRO A 33 -13.02 -4.86 4.88
C PRO A 33 -11.80 -4.13 4.32
N LEU A 34 -10.64 -4.79 4.35
CA LEU A 34 -9.43 -4.26 3.74
C LEU A 34 -9.67 -4.04 2.25
N GLU A 35 -9.57 -2.79 1.81
CA GLU A 35 -9.65 -2.40 0.40
C GLU A 35 -8.27 -2.60 -0.25
N ILE A 36 -8.24 -3.37 -1.35
CA ILE A 36 -7.02 -3.63 -2.11
C ILE A 36 -7.28 -3.31 -3.57
N GLU A 37 -6.45 -2.44 -4.13
CA GLU A 37 -6.54 -2.03 -5.52
C GLU A 37 -5.19 -2.25 -6.21
N ILE A 38 -5.21 -2.81 -7.42
CA ILE A 38 -4.01 -2.98 -8.25
C ILE A 38 -3.87 -1.74 -9.13
N VAL A 39 -2.72 -1.08 -9.08
CA VAL A 39 -2.48 0.16 -9.82
C VAL A 39 -1.13 0.18 -10.51
N GLY A 40 -1.02 0.99 -11.55
CA GLY A 40 0.25 1.29 -12.21
C GLY A 40 1.11 2.29 -11.43
N PRO A 41 2.41 2.41 -11.78
CA PRO A 41 3.31 3.40 -11.18
C PRO A 41 2.84 4.86 -11.33
N SER A 42 2.08 5.19 -12.37
CA SER A 42 1.56 6.54 -12.60
C SER A 42 0.64 7.02 -11.47
N VAL A 43 -0.17 6.13 -10.90
CA VAL A 43 -1.05 6.43 -9.75
C VAL A 43 -0.23 6.81 -8.51
N LEU A 44 0.82 6.05 -8.19
CA LEU A 44 1.76 6.39 -7.12
C LEU A 44 2.39 7.76 -7.35
N MET A 45 2.79 8.07 -8.58
CA MET A 45 3.39 9.36 -8.90
C MET A 45 2.40 10.52 -8.75
N ASN A 46 1.16 10.32 -9.16
CA ASN A 46 0.09 11.32 -9.02
C ASN A 46 -0.24 11.59 -7.55
N HIS A 47 -0.30 10.58 -6.69
CA HIS A 47 -0.49 10.79 -5.24
C HIS A 47 0.74 11.43 -4.58
N ALA A 48 1.94 11.00 -4.95
CA ALA A 48 3.18 11.57 -4.40
C ALA A 48 3.39 13.05 -4.76
N ARG A 49 2.70 13.55 -5.79
CA ARG A 49 2.64 14.97 -6.14
C ARG A 49 1.80 15.78 -5.16
N GLU A 50 0.69 15.21 -4.69
CA GLU A 50 -0.32 15.91 -3.90
C GLU A 50 0.00 15.92 -2.40
N GLY A 51 0.79 14.96 -1.94
CA GLY A 51 1.18 14.88 -0.54
C GLY A 51 2.17 13.77 -0.24
N ALA A 52 2.35 13.50 1.05
CA ALA A 52 3.16 12.38 1.52
C ALA A 52 2.46 11.05 1.19
N VAL A 53 3.23 10.08 0.71
CA VAL A 53 2.80 8.70 0.48
C VAL A 53 3.73 7.74 1.22
N ALA A 54 3.19 6.64 1.72
CA ALA A 54 3.96 5.58 2.37
C ALA A 54 4.18 4.43 1.38
N VAL A 55 5.42 4.18 0.97
CA VAL A 55 5.76 3.15 -0.02
C VAL A 55 6.54 2.02 0.65
N PHE A 56 6.03 0.79 0.57
CA PHE A 56 6.65 -0.41 1.13
C PHE A 56 7.16 -1.33 0.01
N ASP A 57 8.43 -1.71 0.07
CA ASP A 57 9.02 -2.70 -0.83
C ASP A 57 8.87 -4.09 -0.20
N LEU A 58 7.86 -4.83 -0.64
CA LEU A 58 7.57 -6.20 -0.21
C LEU A 58 8.30 -7.25 -1.04
N ARG A 59 9.02 -6.85 -2.09
CA ARG A 59 9.71 -7.79 -2.97
C ARG A 59 10.84 -8.49 -2.22
N PRO A 60 11.01 -9.82 -2.37
CA PRO A 60 12.07 -10.55 -1.70
C PRO A 60 13.46 -10.17 -2.21
N HIS A 61 13.54 -9.76 -3.47
CA HIS A 61 14.78 -9.43 -4.17
C HIS A 61 14.60 -8.18 -5.01
N GLY A 62 15.72 -7.61 -5.46
CA GLY A 62 15.72 -6.47 -6.38
C GLY A 62 16.47 -5.26 -5.89
N ARG A 63 16.68 -4.32 -6.82
CA ARG A 63 17.27 -3.03 -6.52
C ARG A 63 16.35 -2.23 -5.60
N ARG A 64 16.96 -1.43 -4.73
CA ARG A 64 16.27 -0.49 -3.86
C ARG A 64 15.46 0.48 -4.71
N VAL A 65 14.16 0.60 -4.42
CA VAL A 65 13.30 1.63 -5.03
C VAL A 65 13.45 2.92 -4.22
N PRO A 66 13.72 4.07 -4.86
CA PRO A 66 13.77 5.35 -4.17
C PRO A 66 12.50 5.61 -3.37
N ASN A 67 12.64 6.10 -2.14
CA ASN A 67 11.56 6.41 -1.19
C ASN A 67 10.69 5.23 -0.72
N ALA A 68 10.96 4.00 -1.18
CA ALA A 68 10.35 2.80 -0.61
C ALA A 68 11.12 2.32 0.62
N THR A 69 10.40 1.91 1.67
CA THR A 69 10.98 1.29 2.85
C THR A 69 10.86 -0.23 2.80
N ARG A 70 11.91 -0.94 3.23
CA ARG A 70 11.84 -2.38 3.53
C ARG A 70 11.54 -2.66 5.00
N ASN A 71 11.46 -1.63 5.83
CA ASN A 71 10.98 -1.78 7.20
C ASN A 71 9.45 -1.91 7.17
N LEU A 72 8.96 -3.15 7.11
CA LEU A 72 7.54 -3.47 6.97
C LEU A 72 6.69 -3.06 8.20
N ALA A 73 7.34 -2.74 9.31
CA ALA A 73 6.71 -2.25 10.54
C ALA A 73 6.69 -0.71 10.64
N ALA A 74 7.23 0.02 9.67
CA ALA A 74 7.29 1.48 9.72
C ALA A 74 5.89 2.13 9.84
N PRO A 75 5.72 3.21 10.61
CA PRO A 75 4.42 3.87 10.76
C PRO A 75 3.93 4.42 9.41
N VAL A 76 2.63 4.32 9.15
CA VAL A 76 1.99 4.77 7.89
C VAL A 76 1.27 6.12 8.00
N GLY A 77 1.00 6.60 9.22
CA GLY A 77 0.24 7.82 9.45
C GLY A 77 -1.12 7.80 8.73
N ASN A 78 -1.56 8.98 8.28
CA ASN A 78 -2.76 9.15 7.44
C ASN A 78 -2.44 9.18 5.93
N ALA A 79 -1.22 8.77 5.54
CA ALA A 79 -0.79 8.84 4.16
C ALA A 79 -1.36 7.66 3.33
N PRO A 80 -1.63 7.88 2.04
CA PRO A 80 -1.80 6.80 1.07
C PRO A 80 -0.73 5.71 1.18
N VAL A 81 -1.13 4.44 1.24
CA VAL A 81 -0.21 3.29 1.38
C VAL A 81 -0.08 2.54 0.06
N PHE A 82 1.16 2.46 -0.44
CA PHE A 82 1.52 1.70 -1.62
C PHE A 82 2.42 0.52 -1.25
N ALA A 83 2.11 -0.66 -1.79
CA ALA A 83 2.89 -1.87 -1.65
C ALA A 83 3.47 -2.28 -3.02
N LEU A 84 4.80 -2.37 -3.08
CA LEU A 84 5.53 -2.89 -4.23
C LEU A 84 5.72 -4.39 -4.04
N GLY A 85 5.06 -5.22 -4.83
CA GLY A 85 5.09 -6.67 -4.62
C GLY A 85 3.90 -7.38 -5.24
N ASP A 86 3.88 -8.70 -5.14
CA ASP A 86 2.73 -9.49 -5.59
C ASP A 86 1.51 -9.25 -4.69
N LEU A 87 0.33 -9.51 -5.26
CA LEU A 87 -0.96 -9.25 -4.61
C LEU A 87 -1.15 -10.06 -3.32
N GLU A 88 -0.69 -11.31 -3.28
CA GLU A 88 -0.92 -12.19 -2.15
C GLU A 88 -0.06 -11.76 -0.94
N THR A 89 1.22 -11.46 -1.17
CA THR A 89 2.13 -10.92 -0.18
C THR A 89 1.62 -9.57 0.34
N ALA A 90 1.19 -8.67 -0.56
CA ALA A 90 0.62 -7.38 -0.16
C ALA A 90 -0.64 -7.53 0.68
N ARG A 91 -1.55 -8.43 0.30
CA ARG A 91 -2.78 -8.74 1.04
C ARG A 91 -2.49 -9.31 2.42
N ALA A 92 -1.59 -10.28 2.53
CA ALA A 92 -1.21 -10.90 3.80
C ALA A 92 -0.55 -9.87 4.74
N TRP A 93 0.37 -9.06 4.21
CA TRP A 93 1.01 -7.99 4.95
C TRP A 93 0.02 -6.93 5.43
N ALA A 94 -0.86 -6.43 4.56
CA ALA A 94 -1.85 -5.41 4.90
C ALA A 94 -2.86 -5.90 5.96
N LYS A 95 -3.30 -7.17 5.88
CA LYS A 95 -4.13 -7.81 6.91
C LYS A 95 -3.41 -7.89 8.26
N LYS A 96 -2.16 -8.36 8.27
CA LYS A 96 -1.34 -8.43 9.50
C LYS A 96 -1.17 -7.06 10.15
N ARG A 97 -1.14 -6.01 9.32
CA ARG A 97 -1.01 -4.62 9.74
C ARG A 97 -2.32 -3.92 10.07
N ALA A 98 -3.46 -4.59 9.91
CA ALA A 98 -4.79 -4.02 10.06
C ALA A 98 -4.97 -2.70 9.29
N LEU A 99 -4.43 -2.65 8.05
CA LEU A 99 -4.63 -1.49 7.18
C LEU A 99 -6.08 -1.45 6.69
N LYS A 100 -6.60 -0.24 6.48
CA LYS A 100 -7.93 -0.03 5.87
C LYS A 100 -7.89 -0.17 4.35
N SER A 101 -6.86 0.37 3.72
CA SER A 101 -6.66 0.29 2.28
C SER A 101 -5.18 0.16 1.91
N VAL A 102 -4.91 -0.43 0.75
CA VAL A 102 -3.57 -0.49 0.14
C VAL A 102 -3.67 -0.52 -1.39
N TRP A 103 -2.86 0.29 -2.04
CA TRP A 103 -2.60 0.21 -3.47
C TRP A 103 -1.41 -0.70 -3.74
N VAL A 104 -1.59 -1.69 -4.61
CA VAL A 104 -0.56 -2.68 -4.94
C VAL A 104 -0.02 -2.38 -6.33
N ILE A 105 1.29 -2.29 -6.44
CA ILE A 105 2.00 -2.16 -7.71
C ILE A 105 2.76 -3.48 -7.94
N PRO A 106 2.26 -4.34 -8.84
CA PRO A 106 2.87 -5.64 -9.13
C PRO A 106 4.30 -5.52 -9.67
N PRO A 107 5.17 -6.52 -9.43
CA PRO A 107 6.56 -6.47 -9.87
C PRO A 107 6.74 -6.33 -11.38
N HIS A 108 5.81 -6.83 -12.19
CA HIS A 108 5.87 -6.72 -13.64
C HIS A 108 5.61 -5.28 -14.14
N LEU A 109 4.87 -4.47 -13.38
CA LEU A 109 4.71 -3.02 -13.64
C LEU A 109 5.87 -2.19 -13.07
N ILE A 110 6.73 -2.83 -12.29
CA ILE A 110 7.93 -2.27 -11.67
C ILE A 110 9.11 -2.84 -12.45
N GLU A 111 9.35 -2.31 -13.66
CA GLU A 111 10.44 -2.75 -14.57
C GLU A 111 11.88 -2.53 -14.03
N PHE A 112 12.02 -2.24 -12.75
CA PHE A 112 13.27 -1.95 -12.05
C PHE A 112 14.27 -3.12 -12.09
N HIS A 113 13.82 -4.34 -12.38
CA HIS A 113 14.66 -5.52 -12.52
C HIS A 113 15.18 -5.74 -13.96
N ALA A 114 14.39 -5.38 -14.98
CA ALA A 114 14.75 -5.60 -16.38
C ALA A 114 15.85 -4.61 -16.85
N MET A 115 15.97 -3.47 -16.19
CA MET A 115 16.82 -2.36 -16.61
C MET A 115 18.08 -2.20 -15.72
N ARG A 116 19.02 -3.14 -15.82
CA ARG A 116 20.33 -3.02 -15.14
C ARG A 116 21.13 -1.87 -15.76
N GLY A 117 21.61 -0.94 -14.94
CA GLY A 117 22.39 0.21 -15.39
C GLY A 117 21.59 1.46 -15.79
N VAL A 118 20.26 1.38 -15.83
CA VAL A 118 19.41 2.56 -16.08
C VAL A 118 19.31 3.40 -14.79
N PRO A 119 19.64 4.71 -14.84
CA PRO A 119 19.44 5.63 -13.72
C PRO A 119 17.96 5.70 -13.32
N GLN A 120 17.70 5.78 -12.02
CA GLN A 120 16.35 5.86 -11.48
C GLN A 120 16.17 7.18 -10.74
N ILE A 121 14.98 7.77 -10.88
CA ILE A 121 14.59 9.01 -10.19
C ILE A 121 13.36 8.74 -9.34
N ALA A 122 13.23 9.46 -8.23
CA ALA A 122 12.06 9.32 -7.36
C ALA A 122 10.79 9.89 -8.04
N PRO A 123 9.59 9.37 -7.72
CA PRO A 123 8.31 9.87 -8.23
C PRO A 123 8.17 11.39 -8.25
N ARG A 124 8.48 12.05 -7.12
CA ARG A 124 8.43 13.51 -6.99
C ARG A 124 9.45 14.21 -7.90
N GLN A 125 10.67 13.69 -7.98
CA GLN A 125 11.72 14.26 -8.85
C GLN A 125 11.36 14.13 -10.33
N ALA A 126 10.76 13.00 -10.73
CA ALA A 126 10.23 12.82 -12.07
C ALA A 126 9.13 13.84 -12.37
N TRP A 127 8.18 14.03 -11.45
CA TRP A 127 7.16 15.06 -11.60
C TRP A 127 7.76 16.47 -11.74
N GLU A 128 8.72 16.85 -10.88
CA GLU A 128 9.39 18.15 -10.93
C GLU A 128 10.11 18.36 -12.28
N LYS A 129 10.84 17.36 -12.79
CA LYS A 129 11.53 17.42 -14.09
C LYS A 129 10.55 17.59 -15.26
N VAL A 130 9.43 16.89 -15.25
CA VAL A 130 8.45 16.92 -16.36
C VAL A 130 7.62 18.20 -16.34
N SER A 131 7.15 18.59 -15.15
CA SER A 131 6.29 19.76 -14.99
C SER A 131 7.05 21.08 -15.14
N ARG A 132 8.21 21.23 -14.49
CA ARG A 132 8.95 22.49 -14.44
C ARG A 132 10.01 22.61 -15.52
N ASN A 133 10.74 21.53 -15.79
CA ASN A 133 11.90 21.58 -16.69
C ASN A 133 11.57 21.11 -18.11
N ALA A 134 10.29 20.77 -18.39
CA ALA A 134 9.82 20.30 -19.69
C ALA A 134 10.60 19.10 -20.23
N TRP A 135 11.04 18.20 -19.35
CA TRP A 135 11.73 17.00 -19.77
C TRP A 135 10.77 16.10 -20.55
N PRO A 136 11.23 15.50 -21.68
CA PRO A 136 10.43 14.51 -22.38
C PRO A 136 10.18 13.32 -21.44
N LEU A 137 8.91 12.94 -21.31
CA LEU A 137 8.48 11.79 -20.55
C LEU A 137 7.73 10.84 -21.47
N PHE A 138 8.15 9.59 -21.48
CA PHE A 138 7.54 8.55 -22.28
C PHE A 138 6.87 7.54 -21.36
N ASP A 139 5.62 7.25 -21.65
CA ASP A 139 4.83 6.26 -20.93
C ASP A 139 4.69 5.01 -21.81
N VAL A 140 5.14 3.87 -21.33
CA VAL A 140 5.11 2.60 -22.07
C VAL A 140 3.92 1.74 -21.67
N SER A 141 2.97 2.28 -20.90
CA SER A 141 1.76 1.59 -20.50
C SER A 141 0.85 1.25 -21.69
N GLU A 142 -0.08 0.34 -21.44
CA GLU A 142 -1.14 0.03 -22.40
C GLU A 142 -2.02 1.25 -22.69
N ALA A 143 -2.73 1.20 -23.82
CA ALA A 143 -3.54 2.33 -24.33
C ALA A 143 -4.55 2.85 -23.32
N VAL A 144 -5.23 1.89 -22.68
CA VAL A 144 -6.28 2.14 -21.70
C VAL A 144 -5.68 2.76 -20.44
N GLU A 145 -4.58 2.20 -19.94
CA GLU A 145 -3.88 2.71 -18.75
C GLU A 145 -3.37 4.14 -18.94
N PHE A 146 -2.85 4.45 -20.14
CA PHE A 146 -2.38 5.79 -20.46
C PHE A 146 -3.52 6.82 -20.54
N ALA A 147 -4.69 6.40 -21.02
CA ALA A 147 -5.86 7.26 -21.11
C ALA A 147 -6.39 7.62 -19.71
N ASP A 148 -6.40 6.63 -18.81
CA ASP A 148 -7.00 6.75 -17.48
C ASP A 148 -6.05 7.42 -16.47
N SER A 149 -4.75 7.13 -16.52
CA SER A 149 -3.78 7.65 -15.55
C SER A 149 -2.42 7.89 -16.21
N ARG A 150 -2.22 9.12 -16.67
CA ARG A 150 -0.94 9.60 -17.21
C ARG A 150 -0.38 10.78 -16.44
N LEU A 151 0.93 10.91 -16.50
CA LEU A 151 1.61 12.11 -16.03
C LEU A 151 1.40 13.28 -17.00
N PRO A 152 1.33 14.52 -16.50
CA PRO A 152 1.21 15.68 -17.37
C PRO A 152 2.33 15.70 -18.41
N ARG A 153 1.99 15.94 -19.68
CA ARG A 153 2.95 16.03 -20.81
C ARG A 153 3.68 14.73 -21.15
N SER A 154 3.29 13.59 -20.58
CA SER A 154 3.80 12.30 -21.05
C SER A 154 3.28 12.00 -22.46
N GLN A 155 4.12 11.33 -23.25
CA GLN A 155 3.77 10.79 -24.56
C GLN A 155 3.75 9.27 -24.44
N ARG A 156 2.68 8.63 -24.91
CA ARG A 156 2.64 7.18 -24.95
C ARG A 156 3.60 6.67 -26.02
N LEU A 157 4.42 5.69 -25.66
CA LEU A 157 5.19 4.88 -26.60
C LEU A 157 4.61 3.47 -26.61
N ASP A 158 4.38 2.95 -27.81
CA ASP A 158 4.01 1.54 -27.97
C ASP A 158 5.27 0.68 -27.73
N TYR A 159 5.20 -0.24 -26.76
CA TYR A 159 6.30 -1.12 -26.41
C TYR A 159 6.74 -2.02 -27.59
N SER A 160 5.81 -2.36 -28.50
CA SER A 160 6.12 -3.12 -29.72
C SER A 160 6.98 -2.32 -30.73
N ALA A 161 6.95 -0.98 -30.66
CA ALA A 161 7.84 -0.11 -31.41
C ALA A 161 9.27 -0.08 -30.81
N PHE A 162 9.43 -0.46 -29.54
CA PHE A 162 10.71 -0.48 -28.84
C PHE A 162 11.48 -1.78 -29.09
N GLY A 163 10.78 -2.92 -29.11
CA GLY A 163 11.39 -4.25 -29.37
C GLY A 163 11.91 -4.45 -30.80
N SER A 164 11.53 -3.58 -31.75
CA SER A 164 11.85 -3.69 -33.18
C SER A 164 12.92 -2.72 -33.71
N GLY A 165 13.61 -1.95 -32.83
CA GLY A 165 14.84 -1.24 -33.21
C GLY A 165 14.84 0.30 -33.18
N LYS A 166 13.88 0.96 -32.50
CA LYS A 166 13.74 2.44 -32.56
C LYS A 166 14.30 3.24 -31.39
N LEU A 167 15.12 2.64 -30.53
CA LEU A 167 15.90 3.41 -29.53
C LEU A 167 16.78 4.49 -30.21
N GLU A 168 17.18 4.27 -31.46
CA GLU A 168 17.98 5.19 -32.25
C GLU A 168 17.21 6.39 -32.83
N ASP A 169 15.87 6.29 -32.87
CA ASP A 169 14.95 7.34 -33.35
C ASP A 169 14.44 8.25 -32.21
N LEU A 170 14.76 7.90 -30.95
CA LEU A 170 14.53 8.80 -29.82
C LEU A 170 15.45 10.02 -30.00
N PRO A 171 14.95 11.25 -29.87
CA PRO A 171 15.74 12.45 -30.14
C PRO A 171 17.00 12.51 -29.27
N LYS A 172 18.15 12.16 -29.87
CA LYS A 172 19.49 12.02 -29.25
C LYS A 172 20.13 13.34 -28.79
N GLY A 173 19.36 14.44 -28.77
CA GLY A 173 19.89 15.81 -28.83
C GLY A 173 19.55 16.73 -27.66
N ARG A 174 19.10 16.22 -26.50
CA ARG A 174 18.98 17.07 -25.29
C ARG A 174 19.71 16.42 -24.12
N PRO A 175 20.53 17.19 -23.38
CA PRO A 175 21.39 16.67 -22.32
C PRO A 175 20.53 16.03 -21.21
N PHE A 176 20.94 14.83 -20.81
CA PHE A 176 20.36 14.02 -19.74
C PHE A 176 20.68 14.54 -18.34
#